data_AF-A0A971GNR9-F1
#
_entry.id   AF-A0A971GNR9-F1
#
_cell.length_a   1.000
_cell.length_b   1.000
_cell.length_c   1.000
_cell.angle_alpha   90.00
_cell.angle_beta   90.00
_cell.angle_gamma   90.00
#
_symmetry.space_group_name_H-M   'P 1'
#
loop_
_entity.id
_entity.type
_entity.pdbx_description
1 polymer ?
#
loop_
_entity_poly.entity_id
_entity_poly.type
_entity_poly.pdbx_seq_one_letter_code
_entity_poly.pdbx_strand_id
1 'polypeptide(L)' 'MYIAQQVKRRGENLTRMRFSAGYGDFMLENQKHFFELLGLEKLGVSLTERYIFIPEKTVTAIAGVEGA' A
#
# COMPACT_ATOMS: atom_id res chain seq x y z
N MET A 1 10.09 -1.73 -10.97
CA MET A 1 9.51 -0.95 -9.85
C MET A 1 10.65 -0.24 -9.13
N TYR A 2 10.54 1.08 -8.90
CA TYR A 2 11.59 1.89 -8.28
C TYR A 2 12.12 1.29 -6.95
N ILE A 3 11.21 0.82 -6.09
CA ILE A 3 11.58 0.21 -4.80
C ILE A 3 12.34 -1.12 -4.95
N ALA A 4 12.06 -1.94 -5.97
CA ALA A 4 12.72 -3.23 -6.16
C ALA A 4 14.24 -3.08 -6.33
N GLN A 5 14.68 -2.04 -7.04
CA GLN A 5 16.12 -1.78 -7.22
C GLN A 5 16.78 -1.30 -5.91
N GLN A 6 16.05 -0.55 -5.08
CA GLN A 6 16.52 -0.09 -3.77
C GLN A 6 16.64 -1.22 -2.74
N VAL A 7 15.74 -2.20 -2.80
CA VAL A 7 15.74 -3.39 -1.93
C VAL A 7 16.88 -4.33 -2.35
N LYS A 8 17.08 -4.56 -3.66
CA LYS A 8 18.22 -5.37 -4.15
C LYS A 8 19.59 -4.86 -3.73
N ARG A 9 19.78 -3.53 -3.64
CA ARG A 9 21.04 -2.94 -3.15
C ARG A 9 21.36 -3.28 -1.69
N ARG A 10 20.36 -3.72 -0.92
CA ARG A 10 20.48 -4.16 0.48
C ARG A 10 20.69 -5.67 0.62
N GLY A 11 20.75 -6.42 -0.49
CA GLY A 11 20.84 -7.90 -0.45
C GLY A 11 19.49 -8.59 -0.26
N GLU A 12 18.39 -7.85 -0.39
CA GLU A 12 17.02 -8.34 -0.20
C GLU A 12 16.26 -8.40 -1.53
N ASN A 13 15.12 -9.08 -1.56
CA ASN A 13 14.20 -9.11 -2.68
C ASN A 13 12.78 -8.73 -2.25
N LEU A 14 12.02 -8.15 -3.18
CA LEU A 14 10.58 -8.01 -3.00
C LEU A 14 9.90 -9.31 -3.39
N THR A 15 8.92 -9.75 -2.60
CA THR A 15 8.04 -10.84 -3.01
C THR A 15 7.26 -10.44 -4.27
N ARG A 16 6.88 -11.43 -5.08
CA ARG A 16 6.21 -11.18 -6.38
C ARG A 16 4.81 -10.55 -6.21
N MET A 17 4.12 -10.92 -5.14
CA MET A 17 2.72 -10.56 -4.89
C MET A 17 2.62 -9.25 -4.12
N ARG A 18 1.61 -8.45 -4.44
CA ARG A 18 1.22 -7.29 -3.63
C ARG A 18 -0.26 -7.43 -3.27
N PHE A 19 -0.60 -7.00 -2.06
CA PHE A 19 -1.94 -7.13 -1.52
C PHE A 19 -2.48 -5.75 -1.16
N SER A 20 -3.72 -5.49 -1.52
CA SER A 20 -4.42 -4.23 -1.27
C SER A 20 -5.69 -4.51 -0.47
N ALA A 21 -6.05 -3.60 0.41
CA ALA A 21 -7.31 -3.70 1.16
C ALA A 21 -8.50 -3.75 0.18
N GLY A 22 -9.46 -4.63 0.44
CA GLY A 22 -10.62 -4.92 -0.41
C GLY A 22 -10.47 -6.16 -1.30
N TYR A 23 -9.34 -6.87 -1.25
CA TYR A 23 -9.12 -8.11 -2.03
C TYR A 23 -9.05 -9.34 -1.11
N GLY A 24 -9.79 -10.40 -1.48
CA GLY A 24 -9.77 -11.66 -0.75
C GLY A 24 -10.30 -11.52 0.67
N ASP A 25 -9.53 -12.00 1.64
CA ASP A 25 -9.77 -11.87 3.08
C ASP A 25 -9.22 -10.57 3.68
N PHE A 26 -8.57 -9.72 2.86
CA PHE A 26 -8.05 -8.45 3.32
C PHE A 26 -9.14 -7.35 3.27
N MET A 27 -9.80 -7.15 4.40
CA MET A 27 -10.95 -6.23 4.54
C MET A 27 -10.65 -4.79 4.10
N LEU A 28 -11.61 -4.13 3.45
CA LEU A 28 -11.47 -2.79 2.84
C LEU A 28 -11.21 -1.71 3.91
N GLU A 29 -11.77 -1.86 5.10
CA GLU A 29 -11.64 -0.95 6.24
C GLU A 29 -10.17 -0.71 6.62
N ASN A 30 -9.29 -1.65 6.30
CA ASN A 30 -7.86 -1.50 6.49
C ASN A 30 -7.25 -0.35 5.67
N GLN A 31 -7.93 0.19 4.65
CA GLN A 31 -7.52 1.44 3.98
C GLN A 31 -7.31 2.59 4.95
N LYS A 32 -8.08 2.64 6.06
CA LYS A 32 -7.92 3.66 7.09
C LYS A 32 -6.51 3.64 7.70
N HIS A 33 -5.95 2.46 7.96
CA HIS A 33 -4.59 2.33 8.47
C HIS A 33 -3.55 2.86 7.48
N PHE A 34 -3.70 2.58 6.18
CA PHE A 34 -2.78 3.13 5.17
C PHE A 34 -2.92 4.66 5.05
N PHE A 35 -4.15 5.17 5.09
CA PHE A 35 -4.43 6.60 5.04
C PHE A 35 -3.68 7.35 6.14
N GLU A 36 -3.75 6.84 7.36
CA GLU A 36 -3.10 7.43 8.54
C GLU A 36 -1.57 7.21 8.52
N LEU A 37 -1.10 5.98 8.33
CA LEU A 37 0.33 5.62 8.38
C LEU A 37 1.15 6.32 7.30
N LEU A 38 0.60 6.47 6.09
CA LEU A 38 1.29 7.12 4.98
C LEU A 38 1.03 8.63 4.94
N GLY A 39 0.15 9.15 5.81
CA GLY A 39 -0.21 10.57 5.86
C GLY A 39 -0.81 11.08 4.55
N LEU A 40 -1.73 10.30 3.95
CA LEU A 40 -2.23 10.56 2.59
C LEU A 40 -2.99 11.88 2.47
N GLU A 41 -3.55 12.40 3.56
CA GLU A 41 -4.11 13.76 3.64
C GLU A 41 -3.13 14.82 3.14
N LYS A 42 -1.84 14.71 3.51
CA LYS A 42 -0.78 15.65 3.10
C LYS A 42 -0.49 15.59 1.61
N LEU A 43 -0.92 14.52 0.94
CA LEU A 43 -0.82 14.31 -0.49
C LEU A 43 -2.12 14.72 -1.21
N GLY A 44 -3.08 15.31 -0.51
CA GLY A 44 -4.37 15.74 -1.06
C GLY A 44 -5.38 14.61 -1.25
N VAL A 45 -5.14 13.45 -0.65
CA VAL A 45 -6.09 12.33 -0.66
C VAL A 45 -7.02 12.47 0.54
N SER A 46 -8.30 12.14 0.35
CA SER A 46 -9.26 11.95 1.44
C SER A 46 -9.83 10.54 1.43
N LEU A 47 -10.43 10.13 2.55
CA LEU A 47 -11.05 8.82 2.71
C LEU A 47 -12.52 9.02 3.09
N THR A 48 -13.42 8.41 2.32
CA THR A 48 -14.86 8.44 2.61
C THR A 48 -15.22 7.54 3.80
N GLU A 49 -16.43 7.70 4.34
CA GLU A 49 -16.97 6.81 5.40
C GLU A 49 -17.06 5.34 4.97
N ARG A 50 -17.06 5.07 3.65
CA ARG A 50 -17.07 3.73 3.07
C ARG A 50 -15.66 3.24 2.69
N TYR A 51 -14.61 3.90 3.19
CA TYR A 51 -13.21 3.52 2.99
C TYR A 51 -12.73 3.56 1.53
N ILE A 52 -13.36 4.42 0.72
CA ILE A 52 -12.92 4.71 -0.65
C ILE A 52 -12.08 5.98 -0.65
N PHE A 53 -10.90 5.92 -1.27
CA PHE A 53 -10.05 7.08 -1.49
C PHE A 53 -10.64 8.06 -2.51
N ILE A 54 -10.47 9.35 -2.25
CA ILE A 54 -10.74 10.43 -3.20
C ILE A 54 -9.44 11.22 -3.38
N PRO A 55 -8.90 11.31 -4.62
CA PRO A 55 -9.46 10.83 -5.87
C PRO A 55 -9.48 9.29 -6.00
N GLU A 56 -10.45 8.76 -6.75
CA GLU A 56 -10.67 7.30 -6.90
C GLU A 56 -9.46 6.56 -7.47
N LYS A 57 -8.66 7.22 -8.32
CA LYS A 57 -7.40 6.66 -8.86
C LYS A 57 -6.25 6.74 -7.86
N THR A 58 -6.52 6.36 -6.61
CA THR A 58 -5.53 6.21 -5.54
C THR A 58 -5.46 4.75 -5.14
N VAL A 59 -4.26 4.17 -5.10
CA VAL A 59 -4.07 2.75 -4.78
C VAL A 59 -2.96 2.59 -3.75
N THR A 60 -3.21 1.77 -2.74
CA THR A 60 -2.21 1.34 -1.74
C THR A 60 -2.01 -0.18 -1.85
N ALA A 61 -0.82 -0.67 -1.48
CA ALA A 61 -0.56 -2.11 -1.42
C ALA A 61 0.59 -2.43 -0.45
N ILE A 62 0.57 -3.63 0.12
CA ILE A 62 1.68 -4.24 0.87
C ILE A 62 2.44 -5.17 -0.05
N ALA A 63 3.77 -5.15 0.03
CA ALA A 63 4.67 -6.11 -0.59
C ALA A 63 5.58 -6.70 0.48
N GLY A 64 5.89 -7.98 0.41
CA GLY A 64 6.88 -8.61 1.29
C GLY A 64 8.30 -8.22 0.87
N VAL A 65 9.20 -8.16 1.85
CA VAL A 65 10.65 -8.07 1.64
C VAL A 65 11.26 -9.30 2.29
N GLU A 66 12.08 -10.03 1.55
CA GLU A 66 12.77 -11.23 2.02
C GLU A 66 14.28 -11.10 1.79
N GLY A 67 15.06 -11.53 2.78
CA GLY A 67 16.52 -11.64 2.66
C GLY A 67 16.91 -12.96 1.99
N ALA A 68 18.12 -13.00 1.43
CA ALA A 68 18.78 -14.26 1.10
C ALA A 68 19.15 -15.03 2.38
#